data_AF-A0A3B5Z5S1-F1
#
_entry.id   AF-A0A3B5Z5S1-F1
#
_cell.length_a   1.000
_cell.length_b   1.000
_cell.length_c   1.000
_cell.angle_alpha   90.00
_cell.angle_beta   90.00
_cell.angle_gamma   90.00
#
_symmetry.space_group_name_H-M   'P 1'
#
loop_
_entity.id
_entity.type
_entity.pdbx_description
1 polymer ?
#
loop_
_entity_poly.entity_id
_entity_poly.type
_entity_poly.pdbx_seq_one_letter_code
_entity_poly.pdbx_strand_id
1 'polypeptide(L)'
;MAAPTSSAASTLAPFAHPKTLAAAAASSISSVAFSPAASHPACALSASTRRRAVAAMVAAPAKVGAAMPSLDFDTAVFNKEKVSLAGHEEYIVRGGRNLFPLLPEAFKGVKQIGVIGWGSQGPAQAQNLRDSLVEAKSDIVVKYKCHLFNKLSLRFQIGLRKGSKSFEEARGAGFTEENGTLGDIWETVSGSDLVLLLISDSAQADNYEKIFSHMKPNSILGLSHGFLLGHLQSHGLDFPKNISVVAVCPKGMGPSVRRLYVQGKEVNGAGINASFAVHQDVDGRATDVALGWSVALGSPFTFATTLEQEYKSDIFGERGILLGAVHGIVEALFRRYTEQGMDEELAYKSTVEGITGIISKTISKKGMLEVYNSLSEEGKKEFNKAYSASFYPCMDILYECYEDVASGSEIRSVVLAGRRFYDKEGLPAFPMGKIDQTRMWKVGEKVRSTRPDGDLGPLHPFTAGVYVALMMAQIEVLRKKGHSYSEIINESVIESVDSLNPFMHARGVAFMVDNCSTTARLGSRKWAPRFDYILTQQAFVTVDKDEPINQDLISNFMSDPVHGAIEVCAELRPTVDISVTADADFVRPELRQSS
;
A
#
# COMPACT_ATOMS: atom_id res chain seq x y z
N MET A 1 -23.19 35.94 -50.44
CA MET A 1 -24.37 36.41 -51.21
C MET A 1 -25.30 35.20 -51.36
N ALA A 2 -26.62 35.27 -51.22
CA ALA A 2 -27.49 36.27 -50.58
C ALA A 2 -28.81 35.55 -50.16
N ALA A 3 -29.51 36.04 -49.14
CA ALA A 3 -30.88 35.61 -48.82
C ALA A 3 -31.91 36.45 -49.63
N PRO A 4 -33.24 36.16 -49.64
CA PRO A 4 -34.07 36.48 -48.46
C PRO A 4 -35.35 35.61 -48.22
N THR A 5 -35.85 35.62 -46.96
CA THR A 5 -37.29 35.56 -46.51
C THR A 5 -38.24 34.42 -46.96
N SER A 6 -39.29 33.99 -46.24
CA SER A 6 -39.79 34.07 -44.83
C SER A 6 -41.11 33.25 -44.79
N SER A 7 -41.83 32.89 -43.70
CA SER A 7 -41.79 33.02 -42.23
C SER A 7 -42.41 31.71 -41.66
N ALA A 8 -42.97 31.48 -40.45
CA ALA A 8 -43.30 32.18 -39.19
C ALA A 8 -43.29 31.08 -38.08
N ALA A 9 -42.82 31.24 -36.84
CA ALA A 9 -43.13 32.17 -35.74
C ALA A 9 -44.30 31.74 -34.82
N SER A 10 -43.96 31.18 -33.65
CA SER A 10 -44.75 31.29 -32.41
C SER A 10 -43.80 31.24 -31.19
N THR A 11 -44.14 31.93 -30.11
CA THR A 11 -43.29 32.11 -28.91
C THR A 11 -44.14 32.30 -27.66
N LEU A 12 -43.64 31.85 -26.50
CA LEU A 12 -44.08 32.28 -25.16
C LEU A 12 -42.91 32.12 -24.16
N ALA A 13 -42.97 32.84 -23.03
CA ALA A 13 -41.80 33.25 -22.25
C ALA A 13 -41.76 32.66 -20.81
N PRO A 14 -40.58 32.66 -20.13
CA PRO A 14 -40.43 32.11 -18.78
C PRO A 14 -40.91 33.06 -17.66
N PHE A 15 -41.24 32.48 -16.50
CA PHE A 15 -41.64 33.21 -15.28
C PHE A 15 -40.45 33.82 -14.52
N ALA A 16 -40.71 34.90 -13.77
CA ALA A 16 -39.70 35.70 -13.07
C ALA A 16 -39.94 35.79 -11.55
N HIS A 17 -38.88 36.16 -10.80
CA HIS A 17 -38.92 36.39 -9.35
C HIS A 17 -39.72 37.64 -8.95
N PRO A 18 -40.44 37.63 -7.80
CA PRO A 18 -40.88 38.84 -7.12
C PRO A 18 -39.79 39.41 -6.19
N LYS A 19 -39.76 40.74 -6.02
CA LYS A 19 -38.92 41.46 -5.04
C LYS A 19 -39.78 42.25 -4.05
N THR A 20 -39.38 42.19 -2.77
CA THR A 20 -39.50 43.21 -1.69
C THR A 20 -40.65 44.25 -1.70
N LEU A 21 -41.37 44.31 -0.58
CA LEU A 21 -42.02 45.52 -0.03
C LEU A 21 -41.39 45.84 1.34
N ALA A 22 -41.50 47.09 1.84
CA ALA A 22 -40.58 47.61 2.86
C ALA A 22 -41.21 48.40 4.04
N ALA A 23 -40.54 48.26 5.20
CA ALA A 23 -40.29 49.25 6.27
C ALA A 23 -41.46 49.97 7.02
N ALA A 24 -41.65 49.60 8.30
CA ALA A 24 -41.93 50.46 9.47
C ALA A 24 -42.07 49.55 10.73
N ALA A 25 -41.68 49.88 11.97
CA ALA A 25 -40.81 50.93 12.51
C ALA A 25 -40.18 50.42 13.86
N ALA A 26 -39.31 51.22 14.52
CA ALA A 26 -38.42 50.78 15.59
C ALA A 26 -39.02 50.69 17.01
N SER A 27 -38.37 49.93 17.91
CA SER A 27 -38.17 50.33 19.33
C SER A 27 -37.14 49.46 20.10
N SER A 28 -36.45 50.12 21.05
CA SER A 28 -35.74 49.60 22.25
C SER A 28 -34.88 48.32 22.18
N ILE A 29 -33.57 48.52 22.35
CA ILE A 29 -32.64 47.52 22.91
C ILE A 29 -32.97 47.33 24.40
N SER A 30 -32.87 46.09 24.92
CA SER A 30 -32.73 45.86 26.36
C SER A 30 -31.65 44.80 26.64
N SER A 31 -30.82 45.07 27.64
CA SER A 31 -29.79 44.17 28.13
C SER A 31 -30.16 43.69 29.53
N VAL A 32 -30.14 42.37 29.75
CA VAL A 32 -30.35 41.77 31.07
C VAL A 32 -29.30 40.69 31.28
N ALA A 33 -28.39 40.93 32.23
CA ALA A 33 -27.46 39.91 32.73
C ALA A 33 -28.15 39.07 33.82
N PHE A 34 -27.73 37.81 33.95
CA PHE A 34 -28.14 36.94 35.05
C PHE A 34 -26.90 36.33 35.73
N SER A 35 -26.81 36.53 37.05
CA SER A 35 -25.85 35.86 37.93
C SER A 35 -26.55 34.74 38.73
N PRO A 36 -25.86 33.66 39.12
CA PRO A 36 -26.48 32.53 39.80
C PRO A 36 -26.40 32.61 41.34
N ALA A 37 -27.43 32.16 42.05
CA ALA A 37 -27.35 31.63 43.43
C ALA A 37 -28.68 31.01 43.92
N ALA A 38 -28.58 30.17 44.96
CA ALA A 38 -29.63 29.71 45.89
C ALA A 38 -30.77 28.78 45.36
N SER A 39 -31.43 27.96 46.20
CA SER A 39 -30.94 26.90 47.12
C SER A 39 -32.11 26.21 47.84
N HIS A 40 -31.99 24.90 48.15
CA HIS A 40 -32.80 24.15 49.14
C HIS A 40 -34.30 23.93 48.80
N PRO A 41 -35.04 23.01 49.47
CA PRO A 41 -34.71 22.22 50.68
C PRO A 41 -34.51 20.71 50.47
N ALA A 42 -34.18 20.03 51.56
CA ALA A 42 -33.92 18.59 51.61
C ALA A 42 -35.16 17.78 52.03
N CYS A 43 -35.17 16.49 51.66
CA CYS A 43 -36.02 15.47 52.27
C CYS A 43 -35.14 14.28 52.66
N ALA A 44 -35.35 13.70 53.85
CA ALA A 44 -34.49 12.68 54.43
C ALA A 44 -35.25 11.35 54.61
N LEU A 45 -34.71 10.26 54.07
CA LEU A 45 -35.09 8.90 54.42
C LEU A 45 -33.83 8.03 54.58
N SER A 46 -33.82 7.22 55.64
CA SER A 46 -32.70 6.37 56.02
C SER A 46 -32.86 4.94 55.50
N ALA A 47 -31.82 4.39 54.87
CA ALA A 47 -31.66 2.95 54.71
C ALA A 47 -30.17 2.58 54.77
N SER A 48 -29.84 1.48 55.45
CA SER A 48 -28.46 1.05 55.69
C SER A 48 -28.00 0.00 54.68
N THR A 49 -26.88 0.23 54.00
CA THR A 49 -26.07 -0.84 53.39
C THR A 49 -24.59 -0.49 53.35
N ARG A 50 -23.75 -1.54 53.35
CA ARG A 50 -22.30 -1.45 53.50
C ARG A 50 -21.64 -0.70 52.34
N ARG A 51 -20.91 0.40 52.63
CA ARG A 51 -19.89 0.90 51.70
C ARG A 51 -18.74 -0.11 51.61
N ARG A 52 -18.65 -0.87 50.53
CA ARG A 52 -17.35 -1.40 50.07
C ARG A 52 -16.52 -0.21 49.60
N ALA A 53 -15.31 -0.06 50.12
CA ALA A 53 -14.35 0.87 49.54
C ALA A 53 -13.93 0.31 48.17
N VAL A 54 -14.38 0.95 47.09
CA VAL A 54 -13.82 0.70 45.76
C VAL A 54 -12.46 1.40 45.74
N ALA A 55 -11.39 0.63 45.95
CA ALA A 55 -10.05 1.14 45.73
C ALA A 55 -9.94 1.58 44.27
N ALA A 56 -9.62 2.86 44.04
CA ALA A 56 -9.33 3.33 42.69
C ALA A 56 -8.09 2.58 42.20
N MET A 57 -8.25 1.77 41.15
CA MET A 57 -7.10 1.17 40.47
C MET A 57 -6.36 2.30 39.77
N VAL A 58 -5.30 2.78 40.42
CA VAL A 58 -4.28 3.61 39.78
C VAL A 58 -3.73 2.77 38.63
N ALA A 59 -3.99 3.20 37.39
CA ALA A 59 -3.49 2.51 36.22
C ALA A 59 -1.97 2.43 36.31
N ALA A 60 -1.41 1.22 36.19
CA ALA A 60 0.02 1.06 36.10
C ALA A 60 0.54 1.86 34.88
N PRO A 61 1.71 2.52 34.97
CA PRO A 61 2.27 3.23 33.84
C PRO A 61 2.44 2.24 32.68
N ALA A 62 1.96 2.63 31.50
CA ALA A 62 2.06 1.80 30.30
C ALA A 62 3.53 1.46 30.01
N LYS A 63 3.80 0.22 29.57
CA LYS A 63 5.15 -0.17 29.13
C LYS A 63 5.55 0.71 27.95
N VAL A 64 6.63 1.46 28.09
CA VAL A 64 7.17 2.32 27.03
C VAL A 64 7.95 1.44 26.05
N GLY A 65 7.33 1.14 24.91
CA GLY A 65 7.90 0.36 23.81
C GLY A 65 7.35 -1.07 23.71
N ALA A 66 7.03 -1.47 22.49
CA ALA A 66 6.89 -2.88 22.13
C ALA A 66 8.27 -3.48 21.80
N ALA A 67 8.47 -4.76 22.11
CA ALA A 67 9.63 -5.51 21.61
C ALA A 67 9.32 -6.02 20.20
N MET A 68 10.35 -6.15 19.35
CA MET A 68 10.20 -6.83 18.06
C MET A 68 9.91 -8.32 18.30
N PRO A 69 8.89 -8.92 17.66
CA PRO A 69 8.64 -10.35 17.77
C PRO A 69 9.67 -11.13 16.95
N SER A 70 10.32 -12.11 17.56
CA SER A 70 11.05 -13.13 16.81
C SER A 70 10.04 -14.21 16.38
N LEU A 71 9.65 -14.16 15.10
CA LEU A 71 8.84 -15.19 14.46
C LEU A 71 9.75 -16.27 13.87
N ASP A 72 9.38 -17.52 14.10
CA ASP A 72 10.01 -18.69 13.50
C ASP A 72 8.92 -19.61 12.90
N PHE A 73 9.30 -20.43 11.93
CA PHE A 73 8.40 -21.29 11.16
C PHE A 73 9.10 -22.60 10.77
N ASP A 74 8.34 -23.69 10.68
CA ASP A 74 8.86 -24.98 10.22
C ASP A 74 8.43 -25.25 8.78
N THR A 75 9.39 -25.65 7.95
CA THR A 75 9.22 -26.02 6.53
C THR A 75 9.91 -27.37 6.31
N ALA A 76 9.22 -28.29 5.64
CA ALA A 76 9.76 -29.59 5.26
C ALA A 76 10.37 -29.60 3.85
N VAL A 77 10.13 -28.53 3.07
CA VAL A 77 10.43 -28.48 1.63
C VAL A 77 11.54 -27.47 1.29
N PHE A 78 11.67 -26.38 2.04
CA PHE A 78 12.57 -25.27 1.71
C PHE A 78 13.67 -25.07 2.76
N ASN A 79 14.79 -24.48 2.34
CA ASN A 79 15.87 -24.12 3.24
C ASN A 79 15.51 -22.83 4.00
N LYS A 80 15.25 -22.95 5.30
CA LYS A 80 15.14 -21.81 6.23
C LYS A 80 16.53 -21.25 6.51
N GLU A 81 16.79 -20.02 6.08
CA GLU A 81 18.00 -19.25 6.37
C GLU A 81 17.75 -18.28 7.53
N LYS A 82 18.78 -18.01 8.34
CA LYS A 82 18.75 -16.98 9.39
C LYS A 82 19.51 -15.74 8.94
N VAL A 83 18.94 -14.57 9.17
CA VAL A 83 19.60 -13.27 9.02
C VAL A 83 19.69 -12.54 10.37
N SER A 84 20.68 -11.64 10.50
CA SER A 84 20.89 -10.81 11.69
C SER A 84 20.72 -9.34 11.29
N LEU A 85 19.58 -8.75 11.65
CA LEU A 85 19.24 -7.37 11.32
C LEU A 85 19.36 -6.52 12.59
N ALA A 86 20.37 -5.66 12.64
CA ALA A 86 20.66 -4.84 13.83
C ALA A 86 20.72 -5.66 15.15
N GLY A 87 21.30 -6.87 15.10
CA GLY A 87 21.39 -7.79 16.24
C GLY A 87 20.12 -8.58 16.57
N HIS A 88 19.06 -8.45 15.77
CA HIS A 88 17.84 -9.25 15.88
C HIS A 88 17.91 -10.43 14.91
N GLU A 89 17.66 -11.64 15.39
CA GLU A 89 17.61 -12.84 14.55
C GLU A 89 16.22 -12.97 13.91
N GLU A 90 16.19 -13.06 12.57
CA GLU A 90 14.99 -13.28 11.77
C GLU A 90 15.22 -14.43 10.77
N TYR A 91 14.13 -15.10 10.36
CA TYR A 91 14.20 -16.23 9.43
C TYR A 91 13.55 -15.90 8.09
N ILE A 92 14.20 -16.37 7.01
CA ILE A 92 13.78 -16.17 5.62
C ILE A 92 13.89 -17.47 4.81
N VAL A 93 13.25 -17.49 3.65
CA VAL A 93 13.55 -18.43 2.56
C VAL A 93 13.96 -17.62 1.34
N ARG A 94 15.17 -17.84 0.81
CA ARG A 94 15.57 -17.27 -0.49
C ARG A 94 14.81 -17.95 -1.63
N GLY A 95 14.42 -17.18 -2.64
CA GLY A 95 13.78 -17.70 -3.85
C GLY A 95 14.77 -18.01 -4.98
N GLY A 96 14.21 -18.42 -6.12
CA GLY A 96 14.95 -18.69 -7.35
C GLY A 96 14.27 -19.75 -8.21
N ARG A 97 14.46 -19.71 -9.53
CA ARG A 97 13.95 -20.71 -10.48
C ARG A 97 14.51 -22.10 -10.22
N ASN A 98 15.72 -22.16 -9.65
CA ASN A 98 16.34 -23.40 -9.18
C ASN A 98 15.54 -24.12 -8.07
N LEU A 99 14.58 -23.46 -7.43
CA LEU A 99 13.70 -24.06 -6.41
C LEU A 99 12.35 -24.53 -6.98
N PHE A 100 12.04 -24.24 -8.25
CA PHE A 100 10.77 -24.68 -8.87
C PHE A 100 10.54 -26.21 -8.86
N PRO A 101 11.56 -27.08 -8.96
CA PRO A 101 11.38 -28.52 -8.78
C PRO A 101 10.84 -28.97 -7.41
N LEU A 102 10.83 -28.08 -6.40
CA LEU A 102 10.29 -28.34 -5.05
C LEU A 102 8.79 -28.05 -4.95
N LEU A 103 8.22 -27.27 -5.88
CA LEU A 103 6.82 -26.86 -5.88
C LEU A 103 5.79 -28.02 -5.83
N PRO A 104 6.02 -29.22 -6.40
CA PRO A 104 5.07 -30.33 -6.27
C PRO A 104 4.90 -30.87 -4.85
N GLU A 105 5.98 -30.83 -4.04
CA GLU A 105 5.94 -31.27 -2.64
C GLU A 105 5.43 -30.13 -1.74
N ALA A 106 5.75 -28.87 -2.07
CA ALA A 106 5.16 -27.70 -1.42
C ALA A 106 3.63 -27.64 -1.59
N PHE A 107 3.13 -27.94 -2.80
CA PHE A 107 1.69 -27.98 -3.13
C PHE A 107 1.05 -29.36 -2.92
N LYS A 108 1.63 -30.21 -2.07
CA LYS A 108 1.10 -31.54 -1.78
C LYS A 108 -0.35 -31.48 -1.28
N GLY A 109 -1.22 -32.28 -1.89
CA GLY A 109 -2.66 -32.27 -1.65
C GLY A 109 -3.46 -31.23 -2.45
N VAL A 110 -2.82 -30.18 -2.98
CA VAL A 110 -3.46 -29.18 -3.85
C VAL A 110 -3.60 -29.74 -5.27
N LYS A 111 -4.83 -29.93 -5.74
CA LYS A 111 -5.16 -30.37 -7.11
C LYS A 111 -5.65 -29.21 -7.97
N GLN A 112 -6.12 -28.12 -7.35
CA GLN A 112 -6.47 -26.89 -8.04
C GLN A 112 -6.16 -25.64 -7.21
N ILE A 113 -5.47 -24.68 -7.82
CA ILE A 113 -5.33 -23.31 -7.34
C ILE A 113 -6.37 -22.44 -8.06
N GLY A 114 -7.22 -21.76 -7.30
CA GLY A 114 -8.23 -20.83 -7.80
C GLY A 114 -7.85 -19.39 -7.50
N VAL A 115 -7.56 -18.58 -8.52
CA VAL A 115 -7.22 -17.16 -8.34
C VAL A 115 -8.45 -16.30 -8.61
N ILE A 116 -8.90 -15.60 -7.57
CA ILE A 116 -10.18 -14.90 -7.57
C ILE A 116 -9.95 -13.41 -7.80
N GLY A 117 -10.42 -12.90 -8.94
CA GLY A 117 -10.26 -11.50 -9.33
C GLY A 117 -9.10 -11.22 -10.30
N TRP A 118 -9.18 -10.06 -10.96
CA TRP A 118 -8.24 -9.60 -11.99
C TRP A 118 -7.87 -8.12 -11.76
N GLY A 119 -7.45 -7.82 -10.53
CA GLY A 119 -7.05 -6.47 -10.10
C GLY A 119 -5.60 -6.12 -10.50
N SER A 120 -4.83 -5.58 -9.54
CA SER A 120 -3.38 -5.35 -9.73
C SER A 120 -2.59 -6.67 -9.54
N GLN A 121 -2.77 -7.34 -8.40
CA GLN A 121 -2.07 -8.60 -8.08
C GLN A 121 -2.54 -9.80 -8.93
N GLY A 122 -3.85 -9.95 -9.15
CA GLY A 122 -4.44 -11.10 -9.87
C GLY A 122 -3.76 -11.48 -11.20
N PRO A 123 -3.65 -10.55 -12.18
CA PRO A 123 -3.01 -10.82 -13.46
C PRO A 123 -1.53 -11.19 -13.36
N ALA A 124 -0.82 -10.60 -12.40
CA ALA A 124 0.61 -10.82 -12.20
C ALA A 124 0.89 -12.18 -11.57
N GLN A 125 0.25 -12.45 -10.43
CA GLN A 125 0.43 -13.69 -9.69
C GLN A 125 -0.05 -14.89 -10.51
N ALA A 126 -1.17 -14.77 -11.24
CA ALA A 126 -1.67 -15.85 -12.08
C ALA A 126 -0.69 -16.26 -13.17
N GLN A 127 -0.06 -15.29 -13.83
CA GLN A 127 0.93 -15.58 -14.86
C GLN A 127 2.24 -16.09 -14.28
N ASN A 128 2.69 -15.58 -13.13
CA ASN A 128 3.92 -16.08 -12.48
C ASN A 128 3.72 -17.52 -12.00
N LEU A 129 2.64 -17.82 -11.27
CA LEU A 129 2.29 -19.18 -10.84
C LEU A 129 2.22 -20.16 -12.03
N ARG A 130 1.48 -19.80 -13.09
CA ARG A 130 1.39 -20.62 -14.31
C ARG A 130 2.76 -20.86 -14.95
N ASP A 131 3.54 -19.79 -15.15
CA ASP A 131 4.86 -19.89 -15.79
C ASP A 131 5.82 -20.76 -14.94
N SER A 132 5.84 -20.59 -13.61
CA SER A 132 6.68 -21.36 -12.67
C SER A 132 6.29 -22.84 -12.60
N LEU A 133 4.98 -23.15 -12.57
CA LEU A 133 4.46 -24.53 -12.55
C LEU A 133 4.76 -25.29 -13.85
N VAL A 134 4.82 -24.60 -14.99
CA VAL A 134 5.28 -25.17 -16.27
C VAL A 134 6.79 -25.39 -16.27
N GLU A 135 7.57 -24.43 -15.73
CA GLU A 135 9.04 -24.54 -15.67
C GLU A 135 9.52 -25.62 -14.69
N ALA A 136 8.74 -25.96 -13.66
CA ALA A 136 9.03 -27.02 -12.69
C ALA A 136 9.21 -28.43 -13.28
N LYS A 137 8.97 -28.65 -14.59
CA LYS A 137 9.15 -29.92 -15.34
C LYS A 137 8.51 -31.16 -14.71
N SER A 138 7.54 -30.95 -13.84
CA SER A 138 6.92 -31.97 -13.02
C SER A 138 5.78 -32.66 -13.79
N ASP A 139 5.26 -33.78 -13.26
CA ASP A 139 4.03 -34.42 -13.78
C ASP A 139 2.78 -33.49 -13.71
N ILE A 140 2.93 -32.29 -13.14
CA ILE A 140 2.04 -31.13 -13.26
C ILE A 140 1.99 -30.67 -14.73
N VAL A 141 1.26 -31.42 -15.55
CA VAL A 141 0.70 -30.88 -16.79
C VAL A 141 -0.35 -29.84 -16.38
N VAL A 142 -0.11 -28.56 -16.66
CA VAL A 142 -1.15 -27.53 -16.66
C VAL A 142 -2.14 -27.90 -17.76
N LYS A 143 -3.15 -28.70 -17.41
CA LYS A 143 -4.04 -29.33 -18.38
C LYS A 143 -5.03 -28.32 -18.96
N TYR A 144 -4.63 -27.73 -20.08
CA TYR A 144 -5.49 -27.16 -21.11
C TYR A 144 -6.36 -28.26 -21.77
N LYS A 145 -7.25 -28.87 -20.97
CA LYS A 145 -8.27 -29.89 -21.31
C LYS A 145 -7.86 -31.10 -22.19
N CYS A 146 -6.56 -31.41 -22.29
CA CYS A 146 -6.07 -32.54 -23.08
C CYS A 146 -6.38 -33.90 -22.41
N HIS A 147 -7.00 -34.82 -23.17
CA HIS A 147 -7.53 -36.10 -22.68
C HIS A 147 -6.50 -37.23 -22.54
N LEU A 148 -5.24 -37.02 -22.89
CA LEU A 148 -4.16 -37.99 -22.65
C LEU A 148 -3.40 -37.70 -21.35
N PHE A 149 -2.68 -38.72 -20.87
CA PHE A 149 -1.93 -38.77 -19.60
C PHE A 149 -2.81 -38.74 -18.34
N ASN A 150 -2.59 -39.75 -17.49
CA ASN A 150 -3.36 -40.04 -16.29
C ASN A 150 -2.40 -40.14 -15.09
N LYS A 151 -1.96 -38.97 -14.60
CA LYS A 151 -1.06 -38.74 -13.44
C LYS A 151 -1.27 -37.31 -12.91
N LEU A 152 -0.71 -37.01 -11.73
CA LEU A 152 -1.09 -35.89 -10.86
C LEU A 152 -0.96 -34.50 -11.52
N SER A 153 -2.07 -33.98 -12.03
CA SER A 153 -2.13 -32.66 -12.69
C SER A 153 -2.70 -31.60 -11.73
N LEU A 154 -1.88 -30.66 -11.26
CA LEU A 154 -2.37 -29.47 -10.55
C LEU A 154 -2.98 -28.50 -11.58
N ARG A 155 -4.26 -28.15 -11.37
CA ARG A 155 -5.01 -27.20 -12.21
C ARG A 155 -4.88 -25.79 -11.69
N PHE A 156 -5.07 -24.82 -12.58
CA PHE A 156 -5.04 -23.41 -12.25
C PHE A 156 -6.23 -22.71 -12.94
N GLN A 157 -7.05 -21.98 -12.19
CA GLN A 157 -8.29 -21.37 -12.71
C GLN A 157 -8.52 -19.96 -12.17
N ILE A 158 -8.89 -19.04 -13.06
CA ILE A 158 -9.31 -17.68 -12.73
C ILE A 158 -10.81 -17.65 -12.46
N GLY A 159 -11.21 -17.18 -11.28
CA GLY A 159 -12.61 -17.00 -10.90
C GLY A 159 -13.00 -15.53 -10.95
N LEU A 160 -13.88 -15.16 -11.88
CA LEU A 160 -14.41 -13.79 -12.01
C LEU A 160 -15.91 -13.75 -11.71
N ARG A 161 -16.38 -12.62 -11.17
CA ARG A 161 -17.83 -12.37 -11.03
C ARG A 161 -18.48 -12.25 -12.41
N LYS A 162 -19.64 -12.88 -12.60
CA LYS A 162 -20.48 -12.70 -13.79
C LYS A 162 -20.63 -11.21 -14.16
N GLY A 163 -20.34 -10.85 -15.40
CA GLY A 163 -20.36 -9.46 -15.88
C GLY A 163 -19.13 -8.62 -15.51
N SER A 164 -18.02 -9.24 -15.06
CA SER A 164 -16.72 -8.56 -14.95
C SER A 164 -16.26 -8.05 -16.32
N LYS A 165 -15.63 -6.87 -16.37
CA LYS A 165 -15.04 -6.33 -17.61
C LYS A 165 -13.75 -7.08 -18.02
N SER A 166 -13.07 -7.69 -17.05
CA SER A 166 -11.77 -8.34 -17.21
C SER A 166 -11.79 -9.76 -17.77
N PHE A 167 -12.93 -10.28 -18.25
CA PHE A 167 -12.95 -11.58 -18.94
C PHE A 167 -12.06 -11.56 -20.19
N GLU A 168 -12.15 -10.50 -21.01
CA GLU A 168 -11.31 -10.38 -22.22
C GLU A 168 -9.82 -10.21 -21.88
N GLU A 169 -9.50 -9.56 -20.76
CA GLU A 169 -8.12 -9.38 -20.27
C GLU A 169 -7.51 -10.71 -19.79
N ALA A 170 -8.30 -11.56 -19.13
CA ALA A 170 -7.89 -12.91 -18.75
C ALA A 170 -7.68 -13.81 -19.96
N ARG A 171 -8.58 -13.75 -20.96
CA ARG A 171 -8.42 -14.48 -22.23
C ARG A 171 -7.21 -14.00 -23.03
N GLY A 172 -6.98 -12.68 -23.09
CA GLY A 172 -5.78 -12.08 -23.67
C GLY A 172 -4.47 -12.52 -23.01
N ALA A 173 -4.50 -12.84 -21.71
CA ALA A 173 -3.38 -13.44 -20.98
C ALA A 173 -3.28 -14.98 -21.11
N GLY A 174 -4.19 -15.63 -21.85
CA GLY A 174 -4.22 -17.06 -22.14
C GLY A 174 -5.15 -17.91 -21.25
N PHE A 175 -5.92 -17.30 -20.35
CA PHE A 175 -6.83 -18.00 -19.44
C PHE A 175 -8.24 -18.04 -20.03
N THR A 176 -8.79 -19.21 -20.36
CA THR A 176 -10.08 -19.31 -21.09
C THR A 176 -11.00 -20.42 -20.55
N GLU A 177 -12.28 -20.32 -20.88
CA GLU A 177 -13.32 -21.26 -20.49
C GLU A 177 -13.17 -22.62 -21.21
N GLU A 178 -12.73 -22.62 -22.48
CA GLU A 178 -12.55 -23.84 -23.28
C GLU A 178 -11.43 -24.70 -22.70
N ASN A 179 -10.33 -24.07 -22.29
CA ASN A 179 -9.15 -24.74 -21.75
C ASN A 179 -9.29 -25.06 -20.25
N GLY A 180 -10.32 -24.53 -19.58
CA GLY A 180 -10.68 -24.80 -18.19
C GLY A 180 -9.95 -23.94 -17.15
N THR A 181 -9.34 -22.82 -17.56
CA THR A 181 -8.55 -21.94 -16.69
C THR A 181 -9.18 -20.56 -16.44
N LEU A 182 -10.41 -20.32 -16.92
CA LEU A 182 -11.26 -19.18 -16.57
C LEU A 182 -12.69 -19.68 -16.29
N GLY A 183 -13.41 -19.04 -15.36
CA GLY A 183 -14.79 -19.38 -15.01
C GLY A 183 -15.43 -18.42 -14.00
N ASP A 184 -16.61 -18.78 -13.48
CA ASP A 184 -17.25 -18.01 -12.42
C ASP A 184 -16.51 -18.15 -11.08
N ILE A 185 -16.50 -17.07 -10.29
CA ILE A 185 -15.94 -17.00 -8.95
C ILE A 185 -16.42 -18.14 -8.03
N TRP A 186 -17.71 -18.43 -7.95
CA TRP A 186 -18.27 -19.37 -6.97
C TRP A 186 -17.95 -20.82 -7.34
N GLU A 187 -17.99 -21.14 -8.65
CA GLU A 187 -17.53 -22.42 -9.19
C GLU A 187 -16.02 -22.62 -8.96
N THR A 188 -15.22 -21.58 -9.17
CA THR A 188 -13.76 -21.62 -8.98
C THR A 188 -13.41 -21.82 -7.51
N VAL A 189 -14.05 -21.10 -6.57
CA VAL A 189 -13.85 -21.31 -5.12
C VAL A 189 -14.23 -22.73 -4.72
N SER A 190 -15.40 -23.21 -5.14
CA SER A 190 -15.88 -24.58 -4.86
C SER A 190 -15.00 -25.67 -5.47
N GLY A 191 -14.35 -25.38 -6.60
CA GLY A 191 -13.47 -26.30 -7.33
C GLY A 191 -12.04 -26.38 -6.78
N SER A 192 -11.60 -25.42 -5.97
CA SER A 192 -10.17 -25.24 -5.62
C SER A 192 -9.80 -25.78 -4.24
N ASP A 193 -8.53 -26.15 -4.05
CA ASP A 193 -7.98 -26.62 -2.77
C ASP A 193 -7.09 -25.56 -2.11
N LEU A 194 -6.55 -24.64 -2.92
CA LEU A 194 -5.99 -23.36 -2.52
C LEU A 194 -6.76 -22.24 -3.25
N VAL A 195 -7.34 -21.31 -2.51
CA VAL A 195 -8.10 -20.16 -3.05
C VAL A 195 -7.32 -18.88 -2.78
N LEU A 196 -6.81 -18.23 -3.82
CA LEU A 196 -6.10 -16.94 -3.72
C LEU A 196 -7.09 -15.80 -3.94
N LEU A 197 -7.40 -15.06 -2.86
CA LEU A 197 -8.43 -14.02 -2.86
C LEU A 197 -7.82 -12.66 -3.24
N LEU A 198 -7.77 -12.36 -4.53
CA LEU A 198 -7.11 -11.16 -5.10
C LEU A 198 -8.11 -10.13 -5.67
N ILE A 199 -9.29 -10.04 -5.03
CA ILE A 199 -10.27 -8.95 -5.22
C ILE A 199 -9.97 -7.78 -4.28
N SER A 200 -10.46 -6.59 -4.61
CA SER A 200 -10.34 -5.39 -3.76
C SER A 200 -10.87 -5.64 -2.35
N ASP A 201 -10.19 -5.10 -1.35
CA ASP A 201 -10.33 -5.48 0.06
C ASP A 201 -11.71 -5.12 0.65
N SER A 202 -12.28 -4.01 0.20
CA SER A 202 -13.68 -3.64 0.48
C SER A 202 -14.70 -4.63 -0.08
N ALA A 203 -14.39 -5.33 -1.18
CA ALA A 203 -15.22 -6.41 -1.71
C ALA A 203 -15.01 -7.74 -0.96
N GLN A 204 -13.84 -7.97 -0.36
CA GLN A 204 -13.64 -9.08 0.58
C GLN A 204 -14.51 -8.87 1.82
N ALA A 205 -14.42 -7.68 2.43
CA ALA A 205 -15.26 -7.25 3.55
C ALA A 205 -16.78 -7.36 3.28
N ASP A 206 -17.23 -7.07 2.05
CA ASP A 206 -18.65 -7.15 1.69
C ASP A 206 -19.11 -8.55 1.22
N ASN A 207 -18.21 -9.56 1.12
CA ASN A 207 -18.55 -10.89 0.57
C ASN A 207 -17.95 -12.10 1.33
N TYR A 208 -17.19 -11.91 2.42
CA TYR A 208 -16.45 -13.00 3.07
C TYR A 208 -17.32 -14.20 3.47
N GLU A 209 -18.52 -13.98 4.01
CA GLU A 209 -19.47 -15.04 4.38
C GLU A 209 -19.79 -15.96 3.20
N LYS A 210 -20.00 -15.37 2.02
CA LYS A 210 -20.30 -16.10 0.79
C LYS A 210 -19.07 -16.77 0.20
N ILE A 211 -17.87 -16.20 0.38
CA ILE A 211 -16.62 -16.87 -0.02
C ILE A 211 -16.44 -18.11 0.85
N PHE A 212 -16.51 -17.95 2.17
CA PHE A 212 -16.40 -19.04 3.15
C PHE A 212 -17.45 -20.14 2.94
N SER A 213 -18.70 -19.79 2.57
CA SER A 213 -19.75 -20.78 2.32
C SER A 213 -19.54 -21.64 1.06
N HIS A 214 -18.60 -21.27 0.19
CA HIS A 214 -18.24 -22.04 -1.02
C HIS A 214 -16.89 -22.75 -0.88
N MET A 215 -16.10 -22.48 0.16
CA MET A 215 -14.81 -23.15 0.36
C MET A 215 -15.02 -24.61 0.77
N LYS A 216 -14.17 -25.51 0.24
CA LYS A 216 -14.16 -26.91 0.66
C LYS A 216 -13.69 -27.02 2.13
N PRO A 217 -14.25 -27.92 2.94
CA PRO A 217 -13.63 -28.31 4.20
C PRO A 217 -12.17 -28.75 3.98
N ASN A 218 -11.28 -28.29 4.86
CA ASN A 218 -9.83 -28.53 4.85
C ASN A 218 -9.11 -28.01 3.59
N SER A 219 -9.69 -27.03 2.89
CA SER A 219 -8.97 -26.21 1.89
C SER A 219 -8.23 -25.04 2.54
N ILE A 220 -7.42 -24.36 1.73
CA ILE A 220 -6.54 -23.27 2.16
C ILE A 220 -7.03 -21.96 1.53
N LEU A 221 -7.25 -20.92 2.35
CA LEU A 221 -7.44 -19.54 1.91
C LEU A 221 -6.09 -18.84 1.88
N GLY A 222 -5.66 -18.37 0.71
CA GLY A 222 -4.51 -17.51 0.52
C GLY A 222 -4.92 -16.06 0.32
N LEU A 223 -4.39 -15.15 1.13
CA LEU A 223 -4.54 -13.71 0.98
C LEU A 223 -3.21 -13.08 0.54
N SER A 224 -3.23 -12.00 -0.24
CA SER A 224 -2.04 -11.15 -0.44
C SER A 224 -2.13 -9.81 0.29
N HIS A 225 -3.01 -9.76 1.30
CA HIS A 225 -3.13 -8.66 2.25
C HIS A 225 -4.01 -9.08 3.45
N GLY A 226 -3.67 -8.65 4.66
CA GLY A 226 -4.32 -9.01 5.92
C GLY A 226 -5.58 -8.21 6.28
N PHE A 227 -6.01 -7.25 5.44
CA PHE A 227 -7.19 -6.39 5.65
C PHE A 227 -8.44 -7.17 6.08
N LEU A 228 -8.67 -8.36 5.55
CA LEU A 228 -9.82 -9.19 5.91
C LEU A 228 -9.78 -9.65 7.39
N LEU A 229 -8.59 -9.91 7.96
CA LEU A 229 -8.46 -10.17 9.40
C LEU A 229 -8.88 -8.93 10.21
N GLY A 230 -8.29 -7.76 9.92
CA GLY A 230 -8.63 -6.52 10.62
C GLY A 230 -10.11 -6.13 10.47
N HIS A 231 -10.72 -6.45 9.32
CA HIS A 231 -12.16 -6.29 9.11
C HIS A 231 -13.00 -7.22 10.01
N LEU A 232 -12.66 -8.50 10.09
CA LEU A 232 -13.32 -9.49 10.94
C LEU A 232 -13.14 -9.13 12.43
N GLN A 233 -11.91 -8.81 12.86
CA GLN A 233 -11.61 -8.31 14.20
C GLN A 233 -12.47 -7.09 14.56
N SER A 234 -12.69 -6.14 13.63
CA SER A 234 -13.58 -4.97 13.85
C SER A 234 -15.08 -5.30 14.01
N HIS A 235 -15.47 -6.57 13.87
CA HIS A 235 -16.81 -7.09 14.15
C HIS A 235 -16.84 -8.14 15.27
N GLY A 236 -15.70 -8.43 15.91
CA GLY A 236 -15.57 -9.53 16.88
C GLY A 236 -15.62 -10.92 16.24
N LEU A 237 -15.26 -11.02 14.96
CA LEU A 237 -15.25 -12.25 14.16
C LEU A 237 -13.82 -12.69 13.84
N ASP A 238 -13.70 -13.92 13.33
CA ASP A 238 -12.46 -14.55 12.88
C ASP A 238 -12.81 -15.55 11.75
N PHE A 239 -11.81 -16.14 11.09
CA PHE A 239 -11.99 -17.07 9.99
C PHE A 239 -12.62 -18.41 10.42
N PRO A 240 -13.29 -19.14 9.49
CA PRO A 240 -13.83 -20.47 9.76
C PRO A 240 -12.76 -21.46 10.23
N LYS A 241 -13.09 -22.30 11.22
CA LYS A 241 -12.13 -23.24 11.84
C LYS A 241 -11.93 -24.56 11.09
N ASN A 242 -12.54 -24.69 9.91
CA ASN A 242 -12.44 -25.85 9.01
C ASN A 242 -11.63 -25.55 7.74
N ILE A 243 -10.85 -24.48 7.70
CA ILE A 243 -9.92 -24.13 6.61
C ILE A 243 -8.60 -23.62 7.19
N SER A 244 -7.49 -23.87 6.48
CA SER A 244 -6.23 -23.15 6.74
C SER A 244 -6.33 -21.73 6.16
N VAL A 245 -5.64 -20.78 6.77
CA VAL A 245 -5.60 -19.38 6.33
C VAL A 245 -4.15 -18.92 6.34
N VAL A 246 -3.66 -18.54 5.16
CA VAL A 246 -2.28 -18.11 4.93
C VAL A 246 -2.25 -16.80 4.16
N ALA A 247 -1.12 -16.13 4.16
CA ALA A 247 -0.84 -15.05 3.22
C ALA A 247 0.56 -15.14 2.62
N VAL A 248 0.65 -14.58 1.41
CA VAL A 248 1.89 -14.21 0.73
C VAL A 248 1.64 -12.82 0.15
N CYS A 249 2.31 -11.81 0.70
CA CYS A 249 2.09 -10.41 0.38
C CYS A 249 3.34 -9.84 -0.30
N PRO A 250 3.37 -9.76 -1.65
CA PRO A 250 4.48 -9.15 -2.38
C PRO A 250 4.58 -7.68 -2.02
N LYS A 251 5.77 -7.25 -1.56
CA LYS A 251 6.09 -5.87 -1.22
C LYS A 251 6.47 -5.10 -2.48
N GLY A 252 5.44 -4.93 -3.31
CA GLY A 252 5.46 -4.31 -4.62
C GLY A 252 4.13 -4.47 -5.35
N MET A 253 3.74 -3.45 -6.11
CA MET A 253 2.53 -3.47 -6.95
C MET A 253 2.51 -4.65 -7.94
N GLY A 254 1.33 -5.15 -8.30
CA GLY A 254 1.20 -6.27 -9.26
C GLY A 254 2.00 -6.11 -10.57
N PRO A 255 2.02 -4.92 -11.21
CA PRO A 255 2.88 -4.65 -12.37
C PRO A 255 4.38 -4.91 -12.13
N SER A 256 4.94 -4.56 -10.96
CA SER A 256 6.35 -4.85 -10.65
C SER A 256 6.58 -6.34 -10.36
N VAL A 257 5.64 -7.01 -9.69
CA VAL A 257 5.63 -8.48 -9.48
C VAL A 257 5.71 -9.24 -10.81
N ARG A 258 4.98 -8.81 -11.85
CA ARG A 258 5.10 -9.43 -13.19
C ARG A 258 6.38 -9.02 -13.91
N ARG A 259 6.73 -7.73 -13.89
CA ARG A 259 7.87 -7.19 -14.66
C ARG A 259 9.20 -7.78 -14.21
N LEU A 260 9.49 -7.79 -12.91
CA LEU A 260 10.74 -8.33 -12.39
C LEU A 260 10.82 -9.85 -12.55
N TYR A 261 9.71 -10.59 -12.39
CA TYR A 261 9.68 -12.03 -12.71
C TYR A 261 10.03 -12.32 -14.18
N VAL A 262 9.56 -11.49 -15.12
CA VAL A 262 9.88 -11.63 -16.55
C VAL A 262 11.34 -11.26 -16.83
N GLN A 263 11.87 -10.18 -16.24
CA GLN A 263 13.31 -9.86 -16.29
C GLN A 263 14.16 -11.00 -15.69
N GLY A 264 13.66 -11.65 -14.63
CA GLY A 264 14.27 -12.79 -13.98
C GLY A 264 14.19 -14.13 -14.71
N LYS A 265 13.78 -14.17 -15.99
CA LYS A 265 13.92 -15.39 -16.82
C LYS A 265 15.39 -15.65 -17.19
N GLU A 266 16.16 -14.59 -17.40
CA GLU A 266 17.59 -14.69 -17.72
C GLU A 266 18.51 -14.58 -16.47
N VAL A 267 17.96 -14.14 -15.33
CA VAL A 267 18.71 -13.94 -14.08
C VAL A 267 17.97 -14.56 -12.90
N ASN A 268 18.60 -15.57 -12.28
CA ASN A 268 17.99 -16.28 -11.15
C ASN A 268 17.77 -15.35 -9.95
N GLY A 269 16.59 -15.45 -9.33
CA GLY A 269 16.25 -14.69 -8.12
C GLY A 269 15.75 -13.26 -8.37
N ALA A 270 15.41 -12.86 -9.60
CA ALA A 270 14.74 -11.57 -9.84
C ALA A 270 13.20 -11.65 -9.77
N GLY A 271 12.62 -10.75 -8.97
CA GLY A 271 11.21 -10.68 -8.62
C GLY A 271 10.98 -9.61 -7.53
N ILE A 272 9.81 -9.63 -6.88
CA ILE A 272 9.46 -8.75 -5.75
C ILE A 272 9.49 -9.56 -4.45
N ASN A 273 10.13 -9.02 -3.40
CA ASN A 273 10.18 -9.65 -2.07
C ASN A 273 8.76 -9.86 -1.52
N ALA A 274 8.55 -10.86 -0.67
CA ALA A 274 7.25 -11.05 -0.03
C ALA A 274 7.38 -11.28 1.47
N SER A 275 6.40 -10.80 2.23
CA SER A 275 6.13 -11.38 3.55
C SER A 275 5.21 -12.59 3.39
N PHE A 276 5.26 -13.53 4.32
CA PHE A 276 4.29 -14.61 4.42
C PHE A 276 3.79 -14.79 5.85
N ALA A 277 2.56 -15.27 6.00
CA ALA A 277 1.94 -15.52 7.30
C ALA A 277 1.12 -16.82 7.28
N VAL A 278 1.04 -17.48 8.44
CA VAL A 278 0.11 -18.59 8.70
C VAL A 278 -0.76 -18.18 9.88
N HIS A 279 -2.05 -17.90 9.63
CA HIS A 279 -3.04 -17.52 10.66
C HIS A 279 -3.77 -18.75 11.20
N GLN A 280 -4.03 -19.72 10.34
CA GLN A 280 -4.59 -21.03 10.70
C GLN A 280 -3.94 -22.12 9.87
N ASP A 281 -3.58 -23.23 10.50
CA ASP A 281 -3.29 -24.49 9.83
C ASP A 281 -4.19 -25.58 10.42
N VAL A 282 -4.88 -26.35 9.56
CA VAL A 282 -5.77 -27.45 9.96
C VAL A 282 -5.20 -28.84 9.66
N ASP A 283 -4.12 -28.95 8.90
CA ASP A 283 -3.54 -30.24 8.49
C ASP A 283 -2.01 -30.30 8.37
N GLY A 284 -1.30 -29.22 8.71
CA GLY A 284 0.16 -29.17 8.77
C GLY A 284 0.83 -28.79 7.45
N ARG A 285 0.06 -28.35 6.44
CA ARG A 285 0.57 -27.98 5.10
C ARG A 285 0.67 -26.48 4.86
N ALA A 286 0.21 -25.64 5.78
CA ALA A 286 0.03 -24.22 5.52
C ALA A 286 1.35 -23.49 5.21
N THR A 287 2.41 -23.76 5.98
CA THR A 287 3.72 -23.12 5.79
C THR A 287 4.33 -23.45 4.43
N ASP A 288 4.45 -24.73 4.07
CA ASP A 288 5.06 -25.13 2.81
C ASP A 288 4.22 -24.71 1.59
N VAL A 289 2.88 -24.66 1.70
CA VAL A 289 2.03 -24.10 0.63
C VAL A 289 2.22 -22.60 0.47
N ALA A 290 2.38 -21.84 1.55
CA ALA A 290 2.65 -20.40 1.50
C ALA A 290 4.04 -20.10 0.92
N LEU A 291 5.07 -20.82 1.39
CA LEU A 291 6.44 -20.70 0.85
C LEU A 291 6.51 -21.10 -0.63
N GLY A 292 5.83 -22.19 -1.02
CA GLY A 292 5.71 -22.62 -2.41
C GLY A 292 5.01 -21.59 -3.30
N TRP A 293 3.95 -20.95 -2.80
CA TRP A 293 3.31 -19.83 -3.50
C TRP A 293 4.28 -18.66 -3.68
N SER A 294 4.97 -18.21 -2.63
CA SER A 294 5.95 -17.12 -2.70
C SER A 294 7.10 -17.40 -3.68
N VAL A 295 7.71 -18.60 -3.60
CA VAL A 295 8.75 -19.04 -4.54
C VAL A 295 8.21 -19.05 -5.97
N ALA A 296 6.97 -19.52 -6.21
CA ALA A 296 6.35 -19.54 -7.53
C ALA A 296 5.92 -18.14 -8.04
N LEU A 297 5.82 -17.12 -7.19
CA LEU A 297 5.74 -15.71 -7.61
C LEU A 297 7.09 -15.14 -8.05
N GLY A 298 8.20 -15.78 -7.64
CA GLY A 298 9.58 -15.39 -7.94
C GLY A 298 10.23 -14.51 -6.86
N SER A 299 9.72 -14.50 -5.63
CA SER A 299 10.21 -13.57 -4.59
C SER A 299 11.68 -13.82 -4.22
N PRO A 300 12.59 -12.82 -4.33
CA PRO A 300 14.03 -12.97 -4.10
C PRO A 300 14.34 -13.50 -2.70
N PHE A 301 13.61 -13.00 -1.70
CA PHE A 301 13.43 -13.67 -0.41
C PHE A 301 11.99 -13.53 0.07
N THR A 302 11.61 -14.46 0.95
CA THR A 302 10.34 -14.48 1.68
C THR A 302 10.63 -14.40 3.18
N PHE A 303 10.02 -13.46 3.90
CA PHE A 303 10.20 -13.29 5.35
C PHE A 303 8.90 -13.54 6.13
N ALA A 304 9.01 -14.02 7.38
CA ALA A 304 7.86 -14.34 8.20
C ALA A 304 7.22 -13.10 8.85
N THR A 305 5.89 -13.04 8.85
CA THR A 305 5.08 -12.06 9.58
C THR A 305 3.76 -12.71 10.06
N THR A 306 2.87 -11.92 10.65
CA THR A 306 1.48 -12.29 10.93
C THR A 306 0.53 -11.47 10.07
N LEU A 307 -0.69 -11.96 9.80
CA LEU A 307 -1.71 -11.16 9.12
C LEU A 307 -1.99 -9.82 9.83
N GLU A 308 -1.88 -9.81 11.16
CA GLU A 308 -2.13 -8.61 11.97
C GLU A 308 -1.01 -7.58 11.89
N GLN A 309 0.26 -8.01 11.84
CA GLN A 309 1.37 -7.10 11.59
C GLN A 309 1.36 -6.60 10.14
N GLU A 310 1.15 -7.50 9.17
CA GLU A 310 1.15 -7.14 7.76
C GLU A 310 0.07 -6.11 7.43
N TYR A 311 -1.19 -6.25 7.91
CA TYR A 311 -2.20 -5.21 7.62
C TYR A 311 -1.87 -3.88 8.33
N LYS A 312 -1.14 -3.92 9.46
CA LYS A 312 -0.72 -2.72 10.19
C LYS A 312 0.47 -2.02 9.55
N SER A 313 1.40 -2.75 8.92
CA SER A 313 2.53 -2.16 8.20
C SER A 313 2.15 -1.69 6.80
N ASP A 314 1.41 -2.49 6.05
CA ASP A 314 1.11 -2.30 4.62
C ASP A 314 0.12 -1.15 4.40
N ILE A 315 -1.05 -1.19 5.06
CA ILE A 315 -2.07 -0.11 5.00
C ILE A 315 -1.47 1.22 5.45
N PHE A 316 -0.56 1.19 6.42
CA PHE A 316 0.18 2.36 6.89
C PHE A 316 1.24 2.82 5.88
N GLY A 317 2.05 1.91 5.32
CA GLY A 317 3.10 2.21 4.35
C GLY A 317 2.57 2.88 3.09
N GLU A 318 1.47 2.35 2.53
CA GLU A 318 0.76 2.94 1.37
C GLU A 318 0.16 4.34 1.64
N ARG A 319 0.17 4.80 2.90
CA ARG A 319 -0.21 6.17 3.33
C ARG A 319 0.99 7.01 3.71
N GLY A 320 2.02 6.39 4.27
CA GLY A 320 3.35 6.92 4.49
C GLY A 320 4.16 7.01 3.19
N ILE A 321 5.46 6.70 3.27
CA ILE A 321 6.45 7.00 2.24
C ILE A 321 6.24 6.26 0.91
N LEU A 322 5.50 5.15 0.90
CA LEU A 322 5.30 4.37 -0.32
C LEU A 322 4.50 5.15 -1.37
N LEU A 323 3.46 5.89 -0.97
CA LEU A 323 2.59 6.63 -1.90
C LEU A 323 2.06 7.96 -1.34
N GLY A 324 1.42 7.95 -0.17
CA GLY A 324 0.71 9.12 0.36
C GLY A 324 1.65 10.26 0.77
N ALA A 325 2.56 9.99 1.70
CA ALA A 325 3.50 11.00 2.18
C ALA A 325 4.42 11.49 1.07
N VAL A 326 4.94 10.61 0.20
CA VAL A 326 5.81 11.03 -0.91
C VAL A 326 5.07 11.91 -1.93
N HIS A 327 3.77 11.72 -2.15
CA HIS A 327 2.95 12.69 -2.92
C HIS A 327 2.82 14.02 -2.17
N GLY A 328 2.52 13.99 -0.87
CA GLY A 328 2.38 15.20 -0.06
C GLY A 328 3.65 16.07 -0.03
N ILE A 329 4.83 15.47 0.15
CA ILE A 329 6.09 16.25 0.24
C ILE A 329 6.48 16.87 -1.11
N VAL A 330 6.19 16.23 -2.25
CA VAL A 330 6.58 16.80 -3.56
C VAL A 330 5.68 17.95 -3.98
N GLU A 331 4.38 17.91 -3.66
CA GLU A 331 3.46 19.06 -3.85
C GLU A 331 3.90 20.24 -2.96
N ALA A 332 4.25 19.98 -1.68
CA ALA A 332 4.71 21.00 -0.74
C ALA A 332 6.06 21.63 -1.16
N LEU A 333 7.06 20.81 -1.50
CA LEU A 333 8.38 21.28 -1.91
C LEU A 333 8.35 21.98 -3.27
N PHE A 334 7.59 21.47 -4.24
CA PHE A 334 7.42 22.13 -5.55
C PHE A 334 6.84 23.53 -5.34
N ARG A 335 5.78 23.64 -4.53
CA ARG A 335 5.15 24.92 -4.20
C ARG A 335 6.16 25.88 -3.58
N ARG A 336 6.80 25.48 -2.48
CA ARG A 336 7.84 26.27 -1.77
C ARG A 336 8.94 26.76 -2.70
N TYR A 337 9.49 25.89 -3.55
CA TYR A 337 10.55 26.29 -4.47
C TYR A 337 10.05 27.31 -5.52
N THR A 338 8.85 27.14 -6.08
CA THR A 338 8.30 28.14 -7.01
C THR A 338 7.93 29.47 -6.34
N GLU A 339 7.49 29.45 -5.07
CA GLU A 339 7.23 30.64 -4.26
C GLU A 339 8.53 31.38 -3.88
N GLN A 340 9.63 30.65 -3.75
CA GLN A 340 11.00 31.18 -3.61
C GLN A 340 11.63 31.61 -4.94
N GLY A 341 10.88 31.58 -6.06
CA GLY A 341 11.32 32.05 -7.38
C GLY A 341 12.09 31.04 -8.23
N MET A 342 12.12 29.76 -7.85
CA MET A 342 12.63 28.70 -8.72
C MET A 342 11.69 28.47 -9.92
N ASP A 343 12.26 28.30 -11.11
CA ASP A 343 11.50 27.90 -12.30
C ASP A 343 10.74 26.57 -12.08
N GLU A 344 9.57 26.42 -12.71
CA GLU A 344 8.70 25.27 -12.50
C GLU A 344 9.37 23.94 -12.91
N GLU A 345 10.09 23.89 -14.04
CA GLU A 345 10.76 22.66 -14.47
C GLU A 345 11.91 22.30 -13.54
N LEU A 346 12.64 23.31 -13.04
CA LEU A 346 13.70 23.11 -12.07
C LEU A 346 13.14 22.68 -10.71
N ALA A 347 11.99 23.22 -10.28
CA ALA A 347 11.29 22.80 -9.06
C ALA A 347 10.78 21.36 -9.17
N TYR A 348 10.25 20.95 -10.32
CA TYR A 348 9.86 19.56 -10.59
C TYR A 348 11.07 18.61 -10.58
N LYS A 349 12.18 19.01 -11.24
CA LYS A 349 13.43 18.25 -11.26
C LYS A 349 14.01 18.11 -9.85
N SER A 350 14.03 19.19 -9.08
CA SER A 350 14.54 19.25 -7.70
C SER A 350 13.65 18.55 -6.67
N THR A 351 12.48 18.05 -7.06
CA THR A 351 11.56 17.28 -6.21
C THR A 351 11.37 15.85 -6.74
N VAL A 352 10.51 15.67 -7.74
CA VAL A 352 10.08 14.35 -8.20
C VAL A 352 11.22 13.60 -8.88
N GLU A 353 11.95 14.23 -9.80
CA GLU A 353 13.03 13.56 -10.53
C GLU A 353 14.18 13.20 -9.57
N GLY A 354 14.60 14.13 -8.71
CA GLY A 354 15.62 13.89 -7.69
C GLY A 354 15.28 12.76 -6.70
N ILE A 355 14.05 12.72 -6.19
CA ILE A 355 13.58 11.64 -5.29
C ILE A 355 13.55 10.30 -6.02
N THR A 356 12.92 10.25 -7.20
CA THR A 356 12.62 8.99 -7.88
C THR A 356 13.78 8.42 -8.70
N GLY A 357 14.73 9.26 -9.11
CA GLY A 357 15.98 8.89 -9.75
C GLY A 357 17.12 8.75 -8.75
N ILE A 358 17.94 9.79 -8.59
CA ILE A 358 19.24 9.72 -7.91
C ILE A 358 19.15 9.39 -6.41
N ILE A 359 18.14 9.89 -5.68
CA ILE A 359 17.96 9.56 -4.25
C ILE A 359 17.52 8.09 -4.12
N SER A 360 16.50 7.65 -4.86
CA SER A 360 16.05 6.25 -4.86
C SER A 360 17.17 5.29 -5.27
N LYS A 361 17.94 5.61 -6.32
CA LYS A 361 19.07 4.78 -6.77
C LYS A 361 20.21 4.71 -5.75
N THR A 362 20.50 5.82 -5.07
CA THR A 362 21.52 5.85 -4.01
C THR A 362 21.08 5.04 -2.79
N ILE A 363 19.84 5.21 -2.32
CA ILE A 363 19.27 4.41 -1.22
C ILE A 363 19.20 2.93 -1.60
N SER A 364 18.81 2.62 -2.85
CA SER A 364 18.80 1.27 -3.40
C SER A 364 20.18 0.62 -3.27
N LYS A 365 21.23 1.24 -3.81
CA LYS A 365 22.56 0.59 -3.91
C LYS A 365 23.46 0.78 -2.69
N LYS A 366 23.22 1.78 -1.83
CA LYS A 366 24.13 2.20 -0.75
C LYS A 366 23.45 2.78 0.51
N GLY A 367 22.13 2.70 0.63
CA GLY A 367 21.40 3.19 1.81
C GLY A 367 21.34 4.72 1.97
N MET A 368 20.78 5.18 3.09
CA MET A 368 20.50 6.60 3.34
C MET A 368 21.75 7.43 3.67
N LEU A 369 22.76 6.84 4.34
CA LEU A 369 23.98 7.57 4.71
C LEU A 369 24.77 8.04 3.48
N GLU A 370 24.79 7.28 2.38
CA GLU A 370 25.43 7.73 1.14
C GLU A 370 24.73 8.96 0.52
N VAL A 371 23.41 9.08 0.66
CA VAL A 371 22.67 10.27 0.19
C VAL A 371 23.18 11.52 0.90
N TYR A 372 23.54 11.43 2.18
CA TYR A 372 24.16 12.52 2.92
C TYR A 372 25.66 12.71 2.59
N ASN A 373 26.41 11.61 2.53
CA ASN A 373 27.87 11.64 2.32
C ASN A 373 28.26 12.17 0.94
N SER A 374 27.43 11.95 -0.09
CA SER A 374 27.61 12.43 -1.45
C SER A 374 27.33 13.93 -1.66
N LEU A 375 26.80 14.63 -0.66
CA LEU A 375 26.59 16.08 -0.68
C LEU A 375 27.90 16.85 -0.42
N SER A 376 27.98 18.09 -0.92
CA SER A 376 28.98 19.05 -0.45
C SER A 376 28.75 19.44 1.01
N GLU A 377 29.74 20.06 1.67
CA GLU A 377 29.58 20.54 3.04
C GLU A 377 28.46 21.58 3.19
N GLU A 378 28.17 22.35 2.14
CA GLU A 378 27.01 23.24 2.05
C GLU A 378 25.70 22.44 1.92
N GLY A 379 25.69 21.41 1.06
CA GLY A 379 24.55 20.51 0.92
C GLY A 379 24.22 19.75 2.22
N LYS A 380 25.22 19.33 2.98
CA LYS A 380 25.05 18.69 4.30
C LYS A 380 24.38 19.62 5.31
N LYS A 381 24.70 20.92 5.30
CA LYS A 381 24.03 21.92 6.15
C LYS A 381 22.54 22.05 5.78
N GLU A 382 22.22 22.13 4.50
CA GLU A 382 20.83 22.22 4.02
C GLU A 382 20.03 20.92 4.22
N PHE A 383 20.66 19.75 4.07
CA PHE A 383 20.09 18.46 4.46
C PHE A 383 19.77 18.45 5.96
N ASN A 384 20.70 18.85 6.82
CA ASN A 384 20.52 18.81 8.27
C ASN A 384 19.44 19.80 8.75
N LYS A 385 19.32 20.98 8.15
CA LYS A 385 18.17 21.90 8.35
C LYS A 385 16.85 21.20 8.01
N ALA A 386 16.73 20.70 6.77
CA ALA A 386 15.52 20.07 6.27
C ALA A 386 15.12 18.83 7.09
N TYR A 387 16.09 17.99 7.44
CA TYR A 387 15.88 16.78 8.23
C TYR A 387 15.41 17.13 9.65
N SER A 388 16.14 18.01 10.34
CA SER A 388 15.81 18.44 11.71
C SER A 388 14.42 19.07 11.81
N ALA A 389 14.00 19.83 10.79
CA ALA A 389 12.70 20.47 10.76
C ALA A 389 11.55 19.53 10.36
N SER A 390 11.82 18.50 9.55
CA SER A 390 10.77 17.65 8.95
C SER A 390 10.50 16.36 9.72
N PHE A 391 11.47 15.85 10.50
CA PHE A 391 11.35 14.54 11.15
C PHE A 391 10.11 14.42 12.06
N TYR A 392 9.92 15.36 12.99
CA TYR A 392 8.77 15.32 13.90
C TYR A 392 7.42 15.64 13.22
N PRO A 393 7.29 16.65 12.34
CA PRO A 393 6.06 16.86 11.56
C PRO A 393 5.66 15.66 10.69
N CYS A 394 6.62 14.95 10.09
CA CYS A 394 6.35 13.68 9.40
C CYS A 394 5.92 12.58 10.39
N MET A 395 6.61 12.45 11.53
CA MET A 395 6.28 11.47 12.57
C MET A 395 4.88 11.66 13.15
N ASP A 396 4.40 12.90 13.31
CA ASP A 396 3.06 13.22 13.83
C ASP A 396 1.95 12.56 12.96
N ILE A 397 1.96 12.86 11.66
CA ILE A 397 0.97 12.31 10.70
C ILE A 397 1.15 10.79 10.49
N LEU A 398 2.39 10.29 10.50
CA LEU A 398 2.63 8.84 10.48
C LEU A 398 2.06 8.15 11.73
N TYR A 399 2.29 8.73 12.91
CA TYR A 399 1.84 8.14 14.17
C TYR A 399 0.30 8.14 14.27
N GLU A 400 -0.35 9.25 13.89
CA GLU A 400 -1.82 9.31 13.72
C GLU A 400 -2.29 8.20 12.75
N CYS A 401 -1.70 8.11 11.56
CA CYS A 401 -2.08 7.13 10.54
C CYS A 401 -1.94 5.68 11.03
N TYR A 402 -0.87 5.36 11.76
CA TYR A 402 -0.68 4.01 12.29
C TYR A 402 -1.77 3.65 13.31
N GLU A 403 -2.14 4.55 14.22
CA GLU A 403 -3.19 4.27 15.21
C GLU A 403 -4.60 4.24 14.57
N ASP A 404 -4.84 5.02 13.50
CA ASP A 404 -6.05 4.95 12.69
C ASP A 404 -6.18 3.58 11.97
N VAL A 405 -5.07 2.98 11.54
CA VAL A 405 -5.02 1.62 10.98
C VAL A 405 -5.17 0.55 12.07
N ALA A 406 -4.36 0.61 13.13
CA ALA A 406 -4.32 -0.42 14.17
C ALA A 406 -5.60 -0.49 15.03
N SER A 407 -6.37 0.60 15.10
CA SER A 407 -7.72 0.62 15.70
C SER A 407 -8.83 0.07 14.79
N GLY A 408 -8.52 -0.25 13.53
CA GLY A 408 -9.50 -0.64 12.51
C GLY A 408 -10.32 0.52 11.93
N SER A 409 -10.07 1.76 12.36
CA SER A 409 -10.79 2.96 11.92
C SER A 409 -10.57 3.22 10.43
N GLU A 410 -9.35 3.03 9.94
CA GLU A 410 -9.02 3.22 8.52
C GLU A 410 -9.51 2.04 7.65
N ILE A 411 -9.49 0.81 8.15
CA ILE A 411 -10.12 -0.35 7.49
C ILE A 411 -11.62 -0.08 7.30
N ARG A 412 -12.30 0.42 8.34
CA ARG A 412 -13.70 0.85 8.27
C ARG A 412 -13.91 1.97 7.25
N SER A 413 -12.98 2.93 7.18
CA SER A 413 -13.03 4.05 6.23
C SER A 413 -12.96 3.56 4.77
N VAL A 414 -12.09 2.60 4.47
CA VAL A 414 -11.91 1.98 3.14
C VAL A 414 -13.12 1.16 2.72
N VAL A 415 -13.71 0.34 3.61
CA VAL A 415 -14.95 -0.40 3.29
C VAL A 415 -16.07 0.58 2.93
N LEU A 416 -16.28 1.62 3.74
CA LEU A 416 -17.30 2.62 3.48
C LEU A 416 -17.01 3.46 2.22
N ALA A 417 -15.73 3.66 1.86
CA ALA A 417 -15.34 4.32 0.61
C ALA A 417 -15.64 3.45 -0.62
N GLY A 418 -15.34 2.14 -0.58
CA GLY A 418 -15.71 1.21 -1.65
C GLY A 418 -17.22 1.19 -1.91
N ARG A 419 -18.03 1.20 -0.83
CA ARG A 419 -19.50 1.31 -0.93
C ARG A 419 -20.00 2.66 -1.46
N ARG A 420 -19.17 3.72 -1.48
CA ARG A 420 -19.51 5.03 -2.09
C ARG A 420 -19.16 5.11 -3.60
N PHE A 421 -18.58 4.08 -4.20
CA PHE A 421 -18.36 4.02 -5.65
C PHE A 421 -19.64 3.72 -6.46
N TYR A 422 -20.80 3.59 -5.79
CA TYR A 422 -22.10 3.30 -6.37
C TYR A 422 -23.18 4.20 -5.74
N ASP A 423 -24.25 4.47 -6.48
CA ASP A 423 -25.39 5.27 -5.98
C ASP A 423 -26.08 4.54 -4.82
N LYS A 424 -26.31 5.24 -3.70
CA LYS A 424 -27.02 4.69 -2.53
C LYS A 424 -27.60 5.80 -1.66
N GLU A 425 -28.62 5.49 -0.85
CA GLU A 425 -29.22 6.43 0.11
C GLU A 425 -29.75 7.76 -0.50
N GLY A 426 -29.99 7.78 -1.82
CA GLY A 426 -30.36 9.01 -2.56
C GLY A 426 -29.16 9.91 -2.93
N LEU A 427 -27.93 9.48 -2.66
CA LEU A 427 -26.69 10.16 -3.00
C LEU A 427 -26.00 9.48 -4.21
N PRO A 428 -25.28 10.27 -5.05
CA PRO A 428 -24.61 9.74 -6.24
C PRO A 428 -23.33 8.96 -5.90
N ALA A 429 -22.87 8.16 -6.86
CA ALA A 429 -21.57 7.50 -6.84
C ALA A 429 -20.39 8.51 -6.89
N PHE A 430 -19.37 8.26 -6.08
CA PHE A 430 -18.12 9.02 -6.02
C PHE A 430 -16.89 8.13 -6.33
N PRO A 431 -16.71 7.67 -7.58
CA PRO A 431 -15.48 6.99 -8.00
C PRO A 431 -14.25 7.92 -7.87
N MET A 432 -13.06 7.34 -7.66
CA MET A 432 -11.83 8.11 -7.46
C MET A 432 -11.46 8.98 -8.67
N GLY A 433 -11.25 10.28 -8.42
CA GLY A 433 -10.75 11.22 -9.42
C GLY A 433 -9.25 11.10 -9.71
N LYS A 434 -8.82 11.76 -10.79
CA LYS A 434 -7.40 11.91 -11.17
C LYS A 434 -6.66 12.83 -10.20
N ILE A 435 -5.37 12.57 -9.99
CA ILE A 435 -4.47 13.37 -9.12
C ILE A 435 -3.33 14.06 -9.89
N ASP A 436 -3.14 13.70 -11.16
CA ASP A 436 -2.04 14.12 -12.04
C ASP A 436 -2.40 15.28 -12.99
N GLN A 437 -3.45 16.04 -12.69
CA GLN A 437 -3.94 17.12 -13.57
C GLN A 437 -3.72 18.54 -12.99
N THR A 438 -3.04 18.66 -11.85
CA THR A 438 -2.66 19.94 -11.25
C THR A 438 -1.36 20.50 -11.86
N ARG A 439 -1.00 21.74 -11.49
CA ARG A 439 0.15 22.52 -11.98
C ARG A 439 1.42 21.68 -12.14
N MET A 440 1.92 21.08 -11.05
CA MET A 440 3.22 20.40 -11.07
C MET A 440 3.26 19.15 -11.98
N TRP A 441 2.13 18.46 -12.15
CA TRP A 441 2.07 17.25 -12.97
C TRP A 441 2.07 17.56 -14.46
N LYS A 442 1.49 18.71 -14.87
CA LYS A 442 1.61 19.25 -16.23
C LYS A 442 3.01 19.78 -16.55
N VAL A 443 3.69 20.34 -15.56
CA VAL A 443 5.13 20.63 -15.66
C VAL A 443 5.92 19.33 -15.81
N GLY A 444 5.58 18.29 -15.06
CA GLY A 444 6.18 16.95 -15.18
C GLY A 444 5.98 16.29 -16.55
N GLU A 445 4.82 16.45 -17.19
CA GLU A 445 4.59 16.03 -18.58
C GLU A 445 5.59 16.72 -19.53
N LYS A 446 5.78 18.04 -19.40
CA LYS A 446 6.75 18.82 -20.19
C LYS A 446 8.20 18.39 -19.92
N VAL A 447 8.59 18.25 -18.65
CA VAL A 447 9.92 17.79 -18.23
C VAL A 447 10.26 16.43 -18.84
N ARG A 448 9.36 15.44 -18.73
CA ARG A 448 9.60 14.10 -19.28
C ARG A 448 9.63 14.08 -20.82
N SER A 449 8.86 14.94 -21.49
CA SER A 449 8.86 15.01 -22.97
C SER A 449 10.20 15.45 -23.59
N THR A 450 11.13 15.98 -22.79
CA THR A 450 12.47 16.41 -23.20
C THR A 450 13.60 15.79 -22.36
N ARG A 451 13.29 14.83 -21.49
CA ARG A 451 14.26 14.15 -20.60
C ARG A 451 15.06 13.10 -21.39
N PRO A 452 16.40 13.08 -21.29
CA PRO A 452 17.22 11.99 -21.86
C PRO A 452 16.91 10.62 -21.25
N ASP A 453 17.12 9.55 -22.03
CA ASP A 453 17.07 8.19 -21.51
C ASP A 453 18.15 7.97 -20.44
N GLY A 454 17.74 7.42 -19.28
CA GLY A 454 18.65 7.15 -18.16
C GLY A 454 19.04 8.36 -17.30
N ASP A 455 18.42 9.53 -17.51
CA ASP A 455 18.51 10.66 -16.57
C ASP A 455 18.05 10.23 -15.16
N LEU A 456 18.70 10.77 -14.12
CA LEU A 456 18.43 10.47 -12.70
C LEU A 456 17.96 11.71 -11.93
N GLY A 457 17.87 12.87 -12.57
CA GLY A 457 17.54 14.14 -11.93
C GLY A 457 18.65 14.67 -11.01
N PRO A 458 18.49 15.91 -10.52
CA PRO A 458 19.44 16.55 -9.60
C PRO A 458 19.27 16.06 -8.16
N LEU A 459 20.39 15.84 -7.46
CA LEU A 459 20.40 15.61 -6.01
C LEU A 459 20.24 16.95 -5.26
N HIS A 460 19.01 17.39 -5.05
CA HIS A 460 18.74 18.64 -4.31
C HIS A 460 18.83 18.40 -2.78
N PRO A 461 19.75 19.06 -2.04
CA PRO A 461 20.08 18.67 -0.67
C PRO A 461 18.92 18.81 0.33
N PHE A 462 18.14 19.90 0.22
CA PHE A 462 16.97 20.14 1.06
C PHE A 462 15.89 19.06 0.83
N THR A 463 15.65 18.69 -0.43
CA THR A 463 14.70 17.62 -0.81
C THR A 463 15.12 16.27 -0.22
N ALA A 464 16.42 15.95 -0.28
CA ALA A 464 16.98 14.75 0.33
C ALA A 464 16.77 14.74 1.85
N GLY A 465 16.98 15.86 2.54
CA GLY A 465 16.76 15.97 3.98
C GLY A 465 15.30 15.74 4.39
N VAL A 466 14.32 16.31 3.65
CA VAL A 466 12.88 16.06 3.91
C VAL A 466 12.52 14.59 3.66
N TYR A 467 12.94 14.01 2.53
CA TYR A 467 12.58 12.63 2.17
C TYR A 467 13.21 11.60 3.11
N VAL A 468 14.48 11.77 3.49
CA VAL A 468 15.16 10.87 4.42
C VAL A 468 14.63 11.05 5.86
N ALA A 469 14.21 12.25 6.27
CA ALA A 469 13.51 12.44 7.54
C ALA A 469 12.16 11.74 7.59
N LEU A 470 11.38 11.78 6.51
CA LEU A 470 10.15 11.00 6.37
C LEU A 470 10.42 9.49 6.47
N MET A 471 11.47 8.99 5.79
CA MET A 471 11.85 7.58 5.80
C MET A 471 12.23 7.11 7.22
N MET A 472 13.09 7.87 7.90
CA MET A 472 13.52 7.58 9.27
C MET A 472 12.37 7.72 10.29
N ALA A 473 11.46 8.67 10.11
CA ALA A 473 10.26 8.80 10.95
C ALA A 473 9.34 7.57 10.80
N GLN A 474 9.17 7.04 9.58
CA GLN A 474 8.38 5.83 9.34
C GLN A 474 9.02 4.59 9.98
N ILE A 475 10.34 4.44 9.82
CA ILE A 475 11.14 3.38 10.44
C ILE A 475 10.97 3.40 11.97
N GLU A 476 11.07 4.58 12.61
CA GLU A 476 10.94 4.70 14.06
C GLU A 476 9.50 4.42 14.55
N VAL A 477 8.46 4.86 13.82
CA VAL A 477 7.06 4.54 14.18
C VAL A 477 6.84 3.01 14.17
N LEU A 478 7.21 2.31 13.10
CA LEU A 478 7.06 0.85 13.02
C LEU A 478 7.93 0.13 14.06
N ARG A 479 9.15 0.60 14.31
CA ARG A 479 10.05 0.08 15.35
C ARG A 479 9.44 0.18 16.75
N LYS A 480 8.86 1.32 17.12
CA LYS A 480 8.18 1.47 18.44
C LYS A 480 6.88 0.69 18.55
N LYS A 481 6.23 0.41 17.41
CA LYS A 481 5.02 -0.42 17.32
C LYS A 481 5.29 -1.92 17.28
N GLY A 482 6.55 -2.36 17.17
CA GLY A 482 6.96 -3.75 17.30
C GLY A 482 6.88 -4.55 16.00
N HIS A 483 7.22 -3.95 14.86
CA HIS A 483 7.43 -4.67 13.60
C HIS A 483 8.87 -5.22 13.51
N SER A 484 9.08 -6.27 12.70
CA SER A 484 10.42 -6.83 12.45
C SER A 484 11.26 -5.90 11.55
N TYR A 485 12.58 -6.02 11.55
CA TYR A 485 13.42 -5.22 10.65
C TYR A 485 13.20 -5.59 9.19
N SER A 486 12.96 -6.85 8.85
CA SER A 486 12.61 -7.23 7.47
C SER A 486 11.33 -6.54 6.97
N GLU A 487 10.29 -6.47 7.82
CA GLU A 487 9.05 -5.78 7.49
C GLU A 487 9.28 -4.26 7.39
N ILE A 488 9.90 -3.64 8.41
CA ILE A 488 10.22 -2.20 8.43
C ILE A 488 10.99 -1.77 7.18
N ILE A 489 12.01 -2.53 6.77
CA ILE A 489 12.90 -2.19 5.65
C ILE A 489 12.21 -2.38 4.30
N ASN A 490 11.36 -3.40 4.14
CA ASN A 490 10.59 -3.54 2.90
C ASN A 490 9.53 -2.42 2.78
N GLU A 491 8.74 -2.19 3.84
CA GLU A 491 7.61 -1.25 3.89
C GLU A 491 8.02 0.23 3.90
N SER A 492 9.27 0.54 4.24
CA SER A 492 9.75 1.93 4.38
C SER A 492 10.90 2.29 3.44
N VAL A 493 11.61 1.30 2.86
CA VAL A 493 12.81 1.54 2.05
C VAL A 493 12.73 0.82 0.71
N ILE A 494 12.75 -0.52 0.71
CA ILE A 494 12.94 -1.31 -0.52
C ILE A 494 11.76 -1.17 -1.48
N GLU A 495 10.50 -1.32 -1.02
CA GLU A 495 9.35 -1.20 -1.92
C GLU A 495 9.29 0.22 -2.53
N SER A 496 9.57 1.26 -1.75
CA SER A 496 9.61 2.64 -2.24
C SER A 496 10.61 2.80 -3.39
N VAL A 497 11.88 2.41 -3.18
CA VAL A 497 12.96 2.74 -4.14
C VAL A 497 13.12 1.73 -5.27
N ASP A 498 12.83 0.45 -5.05
CA ASP A 498 13.05 -0.63 -6.04
C ASP A 498 11.77 -1.08 -6.75
N SER A 499 10.57 -0.67 -6.28
CA SER A 499 9.28 -1.04 -6.88
C SER A 499 8.42 0.17 -7.27
N LEU A 500 8.18 1.14 -6.39
CA LEU A 500 7.15 2.18 -6.60
C LEU A 500 7.67 3.44 -7.28
N ASN A 501 8.74 4.06 -6.75
CA ASN A 501 9.31 5.30 -7.28
C ASN A 501 9.68 5.22 -8.78
N PRO A 502 10.17 4.10 -9.34
CA PRO A 502 10.37 3.95 -10.78
C PRO A 502 9.13 4.23 -11.65
N PHE A 503 7.91 3.96 -11.18
CA PHE A 503 6.68 4.31 -11.90
C PHE A 503 6.41 5.82 -11.85
N MET A 504 6.67 6.46 -10.72
CA MET A 504 6.56 7.92 -10.61
C MET A 504 7.65 8.63 -11.45
N HIS A 505 8.85 8.05 -11.55
CA HIS A 505 9.89 8.50 -12.47
C HIS A 505 9.47 8.34 -13.96
N ALA A 506 8.82 7.23 -14.30
CA ALA A 506 8.38 6.96 -15.66
C ALA A 506 7.27 7.91 -16.13
N ARG A 507 6.22 8.13 -15.32
CA ARG A 507 5.00 8.86 -15.77
C ARG A 507 4.32 9.75 -14.71
N GLY A 508 4.95 10.03 -13.58
CA GLY A 508 4.40 10.88 -12.51
C GLY A 508 3.46 10.15 -11.54
N VAL A 509 2.98 10.85 -10.51
CA VAL A 509 2.38 10.23 -9.32
C VAL A 509 1.20 9.29 -9.59
N ALA A 510 0.30 9.62 -10.52
CA ALA A 510 -0.84 8.74 -10.82
C ALA A 510 -0.41 7.39 -11.42
N PHE A 511 0.71 7.33 -12.15
CA PHE A 511 1.20 6.06 -12.70
C PHE A 511 1.77 5.13 -11.63
N MET A 512 2.23 5.69 -10.51
CA MET A 512 2.61 4.93 -9.31
C MET A 512 1.36 4.57 -8.48
N VAL A 513 0.62 5.58 -8.02
CA VAL A 513 -0.53 5.43 -7.11
C VAL A 513 -1.63 4.59 -7.72
N ASP A 514 -2.09 4.89 -8.94
CA ASP A 514 -3.27 4.24 -9.50
C ASP A 514 -3.02 2.81 -10.00
N ASN A 515 -1.76 2.38 -10.14
CA ASN A 515 -1.38 0.98 -10.39
C ASN A 515 -1.52 0.08 -9.14
N CYS A 516 -1.50 0.65 -7.94
CA CYS A 516 -1.54 -0.07 -6.67
C CYS A 516 -2.96 -0.62 -6.33
N SER A 517 -3.17 -1.06 -5.08
CA SER A 517 -4.46 -1.59 -4.59
C SER A 517 -5.56 -0.51 -4.57
N THR A 518 -6.83 -0.89 -4.36
CA THR A 518 -7.89 0.13 -4.14
C THR A 518 -7.71 0.84 -2.80
N THR A 519 -7.19 0.13 -1.81
CA THR A 519 -6.88 0.62 -0.46
C THR A 519 -5.75 1.66 -0.51
N ALA A 520 -4.68 1.40 -1.27
CA ALA A 520 -3.57 2.30 -1.59
C ALA A 520 -4.04 3.61 -2.21
N ARG A 521 -4.88 3.49 -3.25
CA ARG A 521 -5.38 4.61 -4.02
C ARG A 521 -6.27 5.53 -3.20
N LEU A 522 -6.99 4.98 -2.23
CA LEU A 522 -7.78 5.72 -1.24
C LEU A 522 -6.88 6.30 -0.13
N GLY A 523 -5.93 5.53 0.38
CA GLY A 523 -4.98 5.92 1.42
C GLY A 523 -4.13 7.11 1.00
N SER A 524 -3.42 7.00 -0.13
CA SER A 524 -2.67 8.10 -0.74
C SER A 524 -3.54 9.37 -0.88
N ARG A 525 -4.78 9.24 -1.37
CA ARG A 525 -5.71 10.38 -1.53
C ARG A 525 -6.24 10.97 -0.21
N LYS A 526 -6.36 10.19 0.88
CA LYS A 526 -6.71 10.71 2.22
C LYS A 526 -5.52 11.40 2.89
N TRP A 527 -4.32 10.83 2.76
CA TRP A 527 -3.19 11.17 3.62
C TRP A 527 -2.14 12.09 2.97
N ALA A 528 -1.97 12.09 1.65
CA ALA A 528 -1.04 13.03 0.98
C ALA A 528 -1.28 14.51 1.35
N PRO A 529 -2.53 15.03 1.42
CA PRO A 529 -2.78 16.40 1.85
C PRO A 529 -2.37 16.67 3.30
N ARG A 530 -2.32 15.65 4.17
CA ARG A 530 -1.90 15.79 5.57
C ARG A 530 -0.39 16.07 5.66
N PHE A 531 0.41 15.34 4.90
CA PHE A 531 1.86 15.54 4.82
C PHE A 531 2.24 16.86 4.15
N ASP A 532 1.51 17.27 3.10
CA ASP A 532 1.66 18.58 2.48
C ASP A 532 1.43 19.72 3.50
N TYR A 533 0.29 19.66 4.22
CA TYR A 533 -0.07 20.67 5.20
C TYR A 533 0.87 20.69 6.40
N ILE A 534 1.28 19.54 6.96
CA ILE A 534 2.14 19.52 8.16
C ILE A 534 3.54 20.06 7.89
N LEU A 535 4.11 19.77 6.70
CA LEU A 535 5.39 20.36 6.30
C LEU A 535 5.25 21.87 6.05
N THR A 536 4.19 22.29 5.36
CA THR A 536 3.94 23.72 5.07
C THR A 536 3.69 24.53 6.34
N GLN A 537 2.98 23.96 7.33
CA GLN A 537 2.61 24.65 8.57
C GLN A 537 3.68 24.61 9.67
N GLN A 538 4.50 23.55 9.73
CA GLN A 538 5.50 23.35 10.78
C GLN A 538 6.93 23.35 10.21
N ALA A 539 7.30 22.34 9.43
CA ALA A 539 8.70 22.14 9.02
C ALA A 539 9.29 23.34 8.24
N PHE A 540 8.56 23.85 7.26
CA PHE A 540 8.99 25.01 6.47
C PHE A 540 9.03 26.28 7.32
N VAL A 541 8.09 26.46 8.25
CA VAL A 541 8.06 27.58 9.19
C VAL A 541 9.23 27.53 10.19
N THR A 542 9.64 26.35 10.65
CA THR A 542 10.84 26.13 11.47
C THR A 542 12.11 26.49 10.70
N VAL A 543 12.21 26.12 9.41
CA VAL A 543 13.31 26.54 8.54
C VAL A 543 13.33 28.05 8.29
N ASP A 544 12.18 28.66 7.98
CA ASP A 544 12.09 30.09 7.64
C ASP A 544 12.28 31.05 8.84
N LYS A 545 12.39 30.51 10.05
CA LYS A 545 12.81 31.22 11.27
C LYS A 545 14.30 31.04 11.60
N ASP A 546 15.04 30.23 10.85
CA ASP A 546 16.37 29.74 11.19
C ASP A 546 16.43 29.09 12.60
N GLU A 547 15.42 28.27 12.97
CA GLU A 547 15.44 27.55 14.25
C GLU A 547 16.63 26.56 14.33
N PRO A 548 17.31 26.41 15.49
CA PRO A 548 18.55 25.64 15.58
C PRO A 548 18.40 24.15 15.20
N ILE A 549 19.36 23.64 14.42
CA ILE A 549 19.44 22.22 14.05
C ILE A 549 19.56 21.37 15.31
N ASN A 550 18.60 20.46 15.50
CA ASN A 550 18.58 19.48 16.58
C ASN A 550 19.72 18.46 16.38
N GLN A 551 20.79 18.61 17.16
CA GLN A 551 21.98 17.76 17.03
C GLN A 551 21.71 16.30 17.42
N ASP A 552 20.77 16.05 18.34
CA ASP A 552 20.41 14.69 18.74
C ASP A 552 19.70 13.96 17.59
N LEU A 553 18.82 14.63 16.84
CA LEU A 553 18.20 14.05 15.63
C LEU A 553 19.25 13.70 14.57
N ILE A 554 20.23 14.58 14.32
CA ILE A 554 21.29 14.32 13.34
C ILE A 554 22.22 13.21 13.83
N SER A 555 22.62 13.21 15.12
CA SER A 555 23.46 12.16 15.70
C SER A 555 22.76 10.79 15.67
N ASN A 556 21.49 10.74 16.04
CA ASN A 556 20.67 9.52 15.97
C ASN A 556 20.51 9.05 14.52
N PHE A 557 20.31 9.95 13.56
CA PHE A 557 20.30 9.57 12.13
C PHE A 557 21.62 8.93 11.68
N MET A 558 22.77 9.54 12.00
CA MET A 558 24.08 9.01 11.59
C MET A 558 24.44 7.68 12.26
N SER A 559 23.84 7.37 13.41
CA SER A 559 24.14 6.17 14.22
C SER A 559 23.00 5.15 14.28
N ASP A 560 21.90 5.34 13.52
CA ASP A 560 20.76 4.43 13.59
C ASP A 560 21.14 3.04 13.06
N PRO A 561 20.92 1.96 13.84
CA PRO A 561 21.30 0.61 13.43
C PRO A 561 20.50 0.09 12.21
N VAL A 562 19.45 0.79 11.76
CA VAL A 562 18.73 0.44 10.53
C VAL A 562 19.63 0.50 9.29
N HIS A 563 20.68 1.34 9.26
CA HIS A 563 21.53 1.45 8.06
C HIS A 563 22.27 0.15 7.77
N GLY A 564 22.90 -0.46 8.78
CA GLY A 564 23.53 -1.77 8.65
C GLY A 564 22.53 -2.91 8.41
N ALA A 565 21.30 -2.79 8.90
CA ALA A 565 20.23 -3.73 8.58
C ALA A 565 19.78 -3.61 7.10
N ILE A 566 19.73 -2.40 6.55
CA ILE A 566 19.45 -2.15 5.12
C ILE A 566 20.58 -2.71 4.25
N GLU A 567 21.84 -2.63 4.68
CA GLU A 567 22.98 -3.25 4.00
C GLU A 567 22.83 -4.79 3.95
N VAL A 568 22.50 -5.45 5.07
CA VAL A 568 22.22 -6.91 5.07
C VAL A 568 21.02 -7.25 4.18
N CYS A 569 19.94 -6.47 4.21
CA CYS A 569 18.82 -6.65 3.28
C CYS A 569 19.19 -6.35 1.81
N ALA A 570 20.26 -5.58 1.54
CA ALA A 570 20.75 -5.33 0.20
C ALA A 570 21.36 -6.58 -0.45
N GLU A 571 22.02 -7.43 0.33
CA GLU A 571 22.57 -8.72 -0.11
C GLU A 571 21.50 -9.79 -0.43
N LEU A 572 20.23 -9.50 -0.11
CA LEU A 572 19.08 -10.35 -0.42
C LEU A 572 18.33 -9.90 -1.69
N ARG A 573 18.65 -8.71 -2.22
CA ARG A 573 17.90 -8.10 -3.33
C ARG A 573 18.24 -8.71 -4.69
N PRO A 574 17.32 -8.61 -5.67
CA PRO A 574 17.58 -9.07 -7.01
C PRO A 574 18.67 -8.21 -7.66
N THR A 575 19.56 -8.82 -8.43
CA THR A 575 20.68 -8.13 -9.11
C THR A 575 20.25 -7.31 -10.33
N VAL A 576 18.93 -7.26 -10.62
CA VAL A 576 18.33 -6.61 -11.79
C VAL A 576 17.36 -5.54 -11.33
N ASP A 577 17.64 -4.30 -11.71
CA ASP A 577 16.75 -3.14 -11.46
C ASP A 577 15.47 -3.24 -12.32
N ILE A 578 14.34 -2.76 -11.79
CA ILE A 578 13.09 -2.77 -12.55
C ILE A 578 13.15 -1.81 -13.73
N SER A 579 12.86 -2.32 -14.92
CA SER A 579 12.73 -1.51 -16.13
C SER A 579 11.27 -1.09 -16.29
N VAL A 580 10.96 0.19 -16.09
CA VAL A 580 9.62 0.78 -16.29
C VAL A 580 9.71 1.92 -17.30
N THR A 581 8.96 1.82 -18.38
CA THR A 581 8.86 2.84 -19.45
C THR A 581 7.46 3.43 -19.50
N ALA A 582 7.26 4.51 -20.27
CA ALA A 582 5.99 5.21 -20.36
C ALA A 582 4.87 4.38 -21.06
N ASP A 583 5.28 3.55 -22.02
CA ASP A 583 4.47 2.67 -22.86
C ASP A 583 4.21 1.27 -22.27
N ALA A 584 4.62 1.03 -21.01
CA ALA A 584 4.57 -0.27 -20.36
C ALA A 584 3.19 -0.99 -20.49
N ASP A 585 3.22 -2.19 -21.06
CA ASP A 585 2.05 -3.04 -21.32
C ASP A 585 1.59 -3.83 -20.07
N PHE A 586 2.53 -4.16 -19.18
CA PHE A 586 2.32 -4.94 -17.96
C PHE A 586 1.57 -4.19 -16.84
N VAL A 587 1.24 -2.92 -17.04
CA VAL A 587 0.47 -2.09 -16.08
C VAL A 587 -1.04 -2.35 -16.17
N ARG A 588 -1.81 -1.75 -15.26
CA ARG A 588 -3.28 -1.78 -15.28
C ARG A 588 -3.84 -1.35 -16.66
N PRO A 589 -4.86 -2.06 -17.21
CA PRO A 589 -5.45 -1.74 -18.50
C PRO A 589 -5.84 -0.27 -18.67
N GLU A 590 -6.43 0.34 -17.64
CA GLU A 590 -6.88 1.73 -17.65
C GLU A 590 -5.74 2.78 -17.59
N LEU A 591 -4.49 2.35 -17.41
CA LEU A 591 -3.30 3.21 -17.36
C LEU A 591 -2.33 3.01 -18.54
N ARG A 592 -2.56 1.99 -19.39
CA ARG A 592 -1.78 1.79 -20.63
C ARG A 592 -2.00 2.97 -21.57
N GLN A 593 -0.94 3.38 -22.25
CA GLN A 593 -1.03 4.31 -23.37
C GLN A 593 -0.67 3.54 -24.64
N SER A 594 -1.49 3.66 -25.68
CA SER A 594 -1.15 3.15 -27.01
C SER A 594 0.00 3.99 -27.58
N SER A 595 1.01 3.28 -28.10
CA SER A 595 2.16 3.84 -28.85
C SER A 595 1.73 4.63 -30.09
#